data_AF-A0A396JD46-F1
#
_entry.id   AF-A0A396JD46-F1
#
_cell.length_a   1.000
_cell.length_b   1.000
_cell.length_c   1.000
_cell.angle_alpha   90.00
_cell.angle_beta   90.00
_cell.angle_gamma   90.00
#
_symmetry.space_group_name_H-M   'P 1'
#
loop_
_entity.id
_entity.type
_entity.pdbx_description
1 polymer ?
#
loop_
_entity_poly.entity_id
_entity_poly.type
_entity_poly.pdbx_seq_one_letter_code
_entity_poly.pdbx_strand_id
1 'polypeptide(L)'
;MVQLQQPLLFFLFFLILHLYATGVISANFTIVNKCNYTVWPASTLSGSGFVLKPGETSTITIPAKWDGFVWGRTLCTTDSTTGGFSCITGDCGTGKVKCEGRGSPPATLAKFRLNGPNNQDFYDISILDGYNIPMEVVPSTGKCNNTSCPVDLNTGCPTKLKVTQNGTVVACKSSCWGNCNETSADVNVKIFKTACPQAYILTNDVKTFSCSHTDYQVVFCPASGNVRLENTLISFTLKKEIKYFKNQFN
;
A
#
# COMPACT_ATOMS: atom_id res chain seq x y z
N MET A 1 48.11 -29.27 -27.76
CA MET A 1 47.16 -28.15 -27.60
C MET A 1 45.71 -28.57 -27.31
N VAL A 2 45.37 -29.86 -27.14
CA VAL A 2 43.96 -30.31 -27.00
C VAL A 2 43.53 -30.51 -25.52
N GLN A 3 44.47 -30.57 -24.57
CA GLN A 3 44.18 -30.97 -23.19
C GLN A 3 43.60 -29.85 -22.30
N LEU A 4 43.71 -28.58 -22.71
CA LEU A 4 43.16 -27.42 -21.99
C LEU A 4 41.69 -27.12 -22.34
N GLN A 5 41.14 -27.78 -23.36
CA GLN A 5 39.82 -27.45 -23.92
C GLN A 5 38.66 -28.18 -23.20
N GLN A 6 38.90 -29.38 -22.69
CA GLN A 6 37.93 -30.18 -21.92
C GLN A 6 37.54 -29.60 -20.54
N PRO A 7 38.47 -29.15 -19.67
CA PRO A 7 38.09 -28.60 -18.37
C PRO A 7 37.31 -27.28 -18.50
N LEU A 8 37.59 -26.50 -19.55
CA LEU A 8 36.89 -25.25 -19.84
C LEU A 8 35.42 -25.49 -20.25
N LEU A 9 35.16 -26.50 -21.08
CA LEU A 9 33.81 -26.90 -21.50
C LEU A 9 32.97 -27.42 -20.32
N PHE A 10 33.57 -28.20 -19.42
CA PHE A 10 32.90 -28.65 -18.20
C PHE A 10 32.59 -27.49 -17.24
N PHE A 11 33.54 -26.58 -17.04
CA PHE A 11 33.32 -25.40 -16.20
C PHE A 11 32.21 -24.50 -16.76
N LEU A 12 32.19 -24.26 -18.07
CA LEU A 12 31.12 -23.51 -18.74
C LEU A 12 29.76 -24.21 -18.61
N PHE A 13 29.70 -25.54 -18.74
CA PHE A 13 28.47 -26.30 -18.53
C PHE A 13 27.94 -26.18 -17.10
N PHE A 14 28.80 -26.31 -16.09
CA PHE A 14 28.40 -26.12 -14.69
C PHE A 14 28.00 -24.68 -14.36
N LEU A 15 28.66 -23.69 -14.97
CA LEU A 15 28.34 -22.26 -14.78
C LEU A 15 27.01 -21.90 -15.44
N ILE A 16 26.74 -22.45 -16.62
CA ILE A 16 25.44 -22.36 -17.30
C ILE A 16 24.36 -23.06 -16.47
N LEU A 17 24.61 -24.27 -15.95
CA LEU A 17 23.67 -25.00 -15.09
C LEU A 17 23.39 -24.25 -13.77
N HIS A 18 24.39 -23.59 -13.19
CA HIS A 18 24.21 -22.71 -12.02
C HIS A 18 23.35 -21.49 -12.34
N LEU A 19 23.58 -20.84 -13.50
CA LEU A 19 22.80 -19.70 -13.97
C LEU A 19 21.33 -20.08 -14.30
N TYR A 20 21.10 -21.29 -14.83
CA TYR A 20 19.75 -21.82 -15.05
C TYR A 20 19.06 -22.26 -13.74
N ALA A 21 19.82 -22.68 -12.71
CA ALA A 21 19.27 -23.05 -11.41
C ALA A 21 18.86 -21.84 -10.56
N THR A 22 19.44 -20.65 -10.82
CA THR A 22 18.97 -19.39 -10.24
C THR A 22 17.82 -18.82 -11.06
N GLY A 23 16.69 -19.54 -11.13
CA GLY A 23 15.43 -18.94 -11.55
C GLY A 23 15.10 -17.81 -10.58
N VAL A 24 15.32 -16.55 -10.98
CA VAL A 24 14.86 -15.40 -10.19
C VAL A 24 13.34 -15.39 -10.31
N ILE A 25 12.66 -15.97 -9.31
CA ILE A 25 11.20 -15.94 -9.21
C ILE A 25 10.81 -14.53 -8.79
N SER A 26 10.60 -13.63 -9.74
CA SER A 26 10.02 -12.31 -9.47
C SER A 26 8.51 -12.41 -9.23
N ALA A 27 7.95 -11.51 -8.41
CA ALA A 27 6.51 -11.41 -8.22
C ALA A 27 5.93 -10.32 -9.11
N ASN A 28 4.78 -10.57 -9.73
CA ASN A 28 4.04 -9.56 -10.48
C ASN A 28 3.02 -8.87 -9.58
N PHE A 29 3.09 -7.55 -9.56
CA PHE A 29 2.14 -6.71 -8.84
C PHE A 29 1.25 -6.00 -9.85
N THR A 30 -0.03 -6.36 -9.84
CA THR A 30 -1.05 -5.74 -10.67
C THR A 30 -1.65 -4.55 -9.94
N ILE A 31 -1.38 -3.35 -10.44
CA ILE A 31 -1.81 -2.09 -9.86
C ILE A 31 -3.09 -1.64 -10.55
N VAL A 32 -4.18 -1.51 -9.80
CA VAL A 32 -5.52 -1.24 -10.33
C VAL A 32 -6.04 0.08 -9.80
N ASN A 33 -6.46 0.98 -10.68
CA ASN A 33 -7.14 2.21 -10.29
C ASN A 33 -8.66 2.08 -10.46
N LYS A 34 -9.38 1.88 -9.35
CA LYS A 34 -10.85 1.92 -9.34
C LYS A 34 -11.41 3.27 -8.87
N CYS A 35 -10.55 4.25 -8.63
CA CYS A 35 -10.99 5.60 -8.31
C CYS A 35 -11.59 6.27 -9.56
N ASN A 36 -12.45 7.26 -9.35
CA ASN A 36 -12.99 8.10 -10.42
C ASN A 36 -12.04 9.26 -10.82
N TYR A 37 -10.79 9.22 -10.34
CA TYR A 37 -9.74 10.19 -10.65
C TYR A 37 -8.42 9.48 -10.97
N THR A 38 -7.51 10.19 -11.66
CA THR A 38 -6.17 9.68 -11.96
C THR A 38 -5.34 9.53 -10.69
N VAL A 39 -4.67 8.39 -10.58
CA VAL A 39 -3.66 8.12 -9.54
C VAL A 39 -2.31 8.03 -10.23
N TRP A 40 -1.25 8.40 -9.51
CA TRP A 40 0.12 8.19 -9.97
C TRP A 40 0.81 7.19 -9.05
N PRO A 41 0.62 5.87 -9.25
CA PRO A 41 1.21 4.86 -8.40
C PRO A 41 2.74 4.92 -8.43
N ALA A 42 3.37 4.58 -7.31
CA ALA A 42 4.81 4.48 -7.19
C ALA A 42 5.18 3.40 -6.17
N SER A 43 6.45 2.99 -6.19
CA SER A 43 7.01 2.04 -5.24
C SER A 43 8.42 2.44 -4.79
N THR A 44 8.96 1.80 -3.76
CA THR A 44 10.34 2.07 -3.32
C THR A 44 11.41 1.51 -4.26
N LEU A 45 11.03 0.88 -5.38
CA LEU A 45 11.97 0.55 -6.44
C LEU A 45 12.46 1.83 -7.13
N SER A 46 13.76 1.85 -7.48
CA SER A 46 14.34 2.91 -8.33
C SER A 46 13.66 2.92 -9.70
N GLY A 47 13.40 4.11 -10.24
CA GLY A 47 12.68 4.28 -11.51
C GLY A 47 11.22 3.81 -11.49
N SER A 48 10.62 3.63 -10.31
CA SER A 48 9.17 3.37 -10.19
C SER A 48 8.37 4.63 -10.53
N GLY A 49 7.04 4.55 -10.56
CA GLY A 49 6.20 5.70 -10.85
C GLY A 49 5.64 5.68 -12.27
N PHE A 50 4.33 5.85 -12.38
CA PHE A 50 3.61 5.98 -13.64
C PHE A 50 2.25 6.64 -13.42
N VAL A 51 1.57 6.99 -14.51
CA VAL A 51 0.20 7.53 -14.51
C VAL A 51 -0.77 6.36 -14.66
N LEU A 52 -1.87 6.36 -13.90
CA LEU A 52 -2.92 5.35 -14.00
C LEU A 52 -4.29 6.03 -13.96
N LYS A 53 -4.97 6.12 -15.11
CA LYS A 53 -6.29 6.78 -15.23
C LYS A 53 -7.40 5.94 -14.60
N PRO A 54 -8.59 6.50 -14.37
CA PRO A 54 -9.74 5.74 -13.87
C PRO A 54 -10.00 4.47 -14.68
N GLY A 55 -10.14 3.33 -13.99
CA GLY A 55 -10.39 2.02 -14.60
C GLY A 55 -9.17 1.33 -15.20
N GLU A 56 -8.02 2.01 -15.31
CA GLU A 56 -6.80 1.40 -15.85
C GLU A 56 -6.13 0.46 -14.85
N THR A 57 -5.38 -0.49 -15.41
CA THR A 57 -4.55 -1.44 -14.68
C THR A 57 -3.16 -1.47 -15.32
N SER A 58 -2.13 -1.63 -14.51
CA SER A 58 -0.75 -1.79 -14.97
C SER A 58 -0.01 -2.81 -14.09
N THR A 59 0.94 -3.54 -14.65
CA THR A 59 1.72 -4.53 -13.90
C THR A 59 3.14 -4.02 -13.69
N ILE A 60 3.65 -4.15 -12.47
CA ILE A 60 5.06 -3.94 -12.14
C ILE A 60 5.67 -5.25 -11.67
N THR A 61 6.90 -5.51 -12.09
CA THR A 61 7.66 -6.68 -11.65
C THR A 61 8.50 -6.32 -10.44
N ILE A 62 8.33 -7.08 -9.36
CA ILE A 62 9.04 -6.92 -8.10
C ILE A 62 10.09 -8.03 -7.96
N PRO A 63 11.32 -7.71 -7.52
CA PRO A 63 12.34 -8.73 -7.25
C PRO A 63 11.84 -9.81 -6.27
N ALA A 64 12.34 -11.04 -6.43
CA ALA A 64 12.00 -12.20 -5.60
C ALA A 64 12.08 -11.95 -4.09
N LYS A 65 13.04 -11.10 -3.70
CA LYS A 65 13.23 -10.64 -2.33
C LYS A 65 13.20 -9.12 -2.34
N TRP A 66 12.21 -8.56 -1.67
CA TRP A 66 11.99 -7.12 -1.63
C TRP A 66 11.31 -6.73 -0.33
N ASP A 67 11.82 -5.68 0.32
CA ASP A 67 11.17 -5.02 1.45
C ASP A 67 10.88 -3.58 1.02
N GLY A 68 9.60 -3.21 0.97
CA GLY A 68 9.23 -1.96 0.35
C GLY A 68 7.75 -1.62 0.40
N PHE A 69 7.43 -0.50 -0.23
CA PHE A 69 6.08 0.06 -0.25
C PHE A 69 5.61 0.27 -1.68
N VAL A 70 4.30 0.12 -1.87
CA VAL A 70 3.55 0.66 -3.02
C VAL A 70 2.57 1.70 -2.47
N TRP A 71 2.47 2.86 -3.12
CA TRP A 71 1.51 3.90 -2.74
C TRP A 71 0.95 4.62 -3.97
N GLY A 72 -0.13 5.37 -3.77
CA GLY A 72 -0.76 6.20 -4.79
C GLY A 72 -0.53 7.67 -4.49
N ARG A 73 -0.07 8.42 -5.49
CA ARG A 73 -0.03 9.89 -5.43
C ARG A 73 -1.29 10.46 -6.05
N THR A 74 -1.79 11.57 -5.50
CA THR A 74 -3.01 12.23 -5.99
C THR A 74 -2.79 13.71 -6.22
N LEU A 75 -3.65 14.29 -7.06
CA LEU A 75 -3.64 15.72 -7.42
C LEU A 75 -2.28 16.16 -7.94
N CYS A 76 -1.72 15.37 -8.86
CA CYS A 76 -0.43 15.67 -9.45
C CYS A 76 -0.58 16.58 -10.67
N THR A 77 0.38 17.48 -10.83
CA THR A 77 0.44 18.44 -11.94
C THR A 77 1.85 18.54 -12.47
N THR A 78 1.96 18.82 -13.77
CA THR A 78 3.21 19.26 -14.38
C THR A 78 3.11 20.76 -14.62
N ASP A 79 4.04 21.51 -14.05
CA ASP A 79 4.17 22.93 -14.32
C ASP A 79 4.56 23.13 -15.79
N SER A 80 3.75 23.89 -16.53
CA SER A 80 3.91 24.07 -17.98
C SER A 80 5.13 24.90 -18.37
N THR A 81 5.70 25.65 -17.43
CA THR A 81 6.81 26.57 -17.66
C THR A 81 8.16 25.91 -17.38
N THR A 82 8.24 25.18 -16.27
CA THR A 82 9.46 24.53 -15.76
C THR A 82 9.53 23.06 -16.14
N GLY A 83 8.40 22.43 -16.50
CA GLY A 83 8.29 20.99 -16.68
C GLY A 83 8.32 20.20 -15.37
N GLY A 84 8.34 20.89 -14.21
CA GLY A 84 8.41 20.26 -12.90
C GLY A 84 7.11 19.52 -12.56
N PHE A 85 7.23 18.26 -12.16
CA PHE A 85 6.09 17.45 -11.71
C PHE A 85 6.03 17.39 -10.19
N SER A 86 4.86 17.61 -9.62
CA SER A 86 4.61 17.49 -8.17
C SER A 86 3.19 16.99 -7.89
N CYS A 87 3.01 16.39 -6.72
CA CYS A 87 1.71 15.93 -6.21
C CYS A 87 1.37 16.58 -4.87
N ILE A 88 0.09 16.81 -4.60
CA ILE A 88 -0.35 17.30 -3.29
C ILE A 88 -0.19 16.22 -2.21
N THR A 89 -0.38 14.94 -2.56
CA THR A 89 -0.23 13.82 -1.61
C THR A 89 0.70 12.75 -2.15
N GLY A 90 1.52 12.17 -1.27
CA GLY A 90 2.43 11.08 -1.60
C GLY A 90 3.61 11.45 -2.50
N ASP A 91 3.86 12.74 -2.76
CA ASP A 91 4.91 13.19 -3.67
C ASP A 91 6.29 12.64 -3.28
N CYS A 92 7.07 12.20 -4.27
CA CYS A 92 8.38 11.60 -4.05
C CYS A 92 9.55 12.57 -4.28
N GLY A 93 9.28 13.87 -4.48
CA GLY A 93 10.29 14.92 -4.46
C GLY A 93 11.27 14.93 -5.63
N THR A 94 11.05 14.11 -6.66
CA THR A 94 11.97 13.99 -7.80
C THR A 94 11.75 15.05 -8.87
N GLY A 95 10.66 15.82 -8.78
CA GLY A 95 10.23 16.73 -9.85
C GLY A 95 9.75 15.99 -11.11
N LYS A 96 9.56 14.67 -11.05
CA LYS A 96 9.21 13.80 -12.20
C LYS A 96 8.11 12.80 -11.80
N VAL A 97 7.42 12.24 -12.80
CA VAL A 97 6.52 11.10 -12.57
C VAL A 97 7.27 9.91 -11.99
N LYS A 98 8.54 9.72 -12.38
CA LYS A 98 9.39 8.65 -11.85
C LYS A 98 9.89 8.97 -10.44
N CYS A 99 9.82 8.01 -9.54
CA CYS A 99 10.26 8.12 -8.14
C CYS A 99 11.56 7.35 -7.90
N GLU A 100 12.38 7.90 -7.00
CA GLU A 100 13.65 7.33 -6.54
C GLU A 100 13.63 7.17 -5.01
N GLY A 101 12.73 6.33 -4.50
CA GLY A 101 12.56 6.10 -3.07
C GLY A 101 11.12 6.33 -2.60
N ARG A 102 10.94 6.65 -1.31
CA ARG A 102 9.63 6.75 -0.65
C ARG A 102 8.94 8.08 -0.93
N GLY A 103 7.61 8.06 -1.02
CA GLY A 103 6.78 9.27 -1.05
C GLY A 103 6.69 9.97 0.31
N SER A 104 6.36 11.26 0.27
CA SER A 104 6.16 12.11 1.44
C SER A 104 4.80 11.83 2.10
N PRO A 105 4.76 11.66 3.44
CA PRO A 105 3.52 11.62 4.20
C PRO A 105 2.68 12.93 4.07
N PRO A 106 1.34 12.88 4.15
CA PRO A 106 0.55 11.69 4.40
C PRO A 106 0.31 10.80 3.18
N ALA A 107 0.46 9.49 3.35
CA ALA A 107 0.20 8.52 2.29
C ALA A 107 -0.22 7.15 2.87
N THR A 108 -1.29 6.58 2.31
CA THR A 108 -1.65 5.16 2.55
C THR A 108 -0.63 4.28 1.84
N LEU A 109 -0.06 3.30 2.55
CA LEU A 109 1.00 2.44 2.03
C LEU A 109 0.54 0.97 1.99
N ALA A 110 0.78 0.27 0.89
CA ALA A 110 0.84 -1.18 0.89
C ALA A 110 2.29 -1.61 1.15
N LYS A 111 2.55 -2.21 2.30
CA LYS A 111 3.86 -2.69 2.71
C LYS A 111 4.03 -4.15 2.32
N PHE A 112 5.20 -4.49 1.82
CA PHE A 112 5.56 -5.85 1.45
C PHE A 112 6.94 -6.20 1.99
N ARG A 113 7.09 -7.44 2.43
CA ARG A 113 8.37 -8.11 2.65
C ARG A 113 8.29 -9.48 2.00
N LEU A 114 8.77 -9.56 0.76
CA LEU A 114 8.79 -10.78 -0.03
C LEU A 114 9.98 -11.65 0.35
N ASN A 115 9.78 -12.97 0.34
CA ASN A 115 10.77 -13.97 0.73
C ASN A 115 11.39 -13.66 2.10
N GLY A 116 10.51 -13.41 3.08
CA GLY A 116 10.84 -13.22 4.49
C GLY A 116 11.12 -14.53 5.22
N PRO A 117 11.05 -14.54 6.57
CA PRO A 117 11.21 -15.75 7.37
C PRO A 117 10.35 -16.91 6.85
N ASN A 118 10.92 -18.12 6.86
CA ASN A 118 10.28 -19.35 6.36
C ASN A 118 9.86 -19.29 4.87
N ASN A 119 10.54 -18.48 4.05
CA ASN A 119 10.21 -18.27 2.64
C ASN A 119 8.76 -17.80 2.42
N GLN A 120 8.22 -17.03 3.37
CA GLN A 120 6.89 -16.43 3.28
C GLN A 120 6.98 -14.96 2.88
N ASP A 121 5.98 -14.53 2.13
CA ASP A 121 5.74 -13.13 1.85
C ASP A 121 4.87 -12.55 2.96
N PHE A 122 5.19 -11.34 3.41
CA PHE A 122 4.44 -10.60 4.41
C PHE A 122 3.91 -9.30 3.81
N TYR A 123 2.67 -8.96 4.10
CA TYR A 123 2.03 -7.77 3.54
C TYR A 123 0.98 -7.18 4.48
N ASP A 124 0.84 -5.86 4.43
CA ASP A 124 -0.16 -5.09 5.17
C ASP A 124 -0.49 -3.76 4.48
N ILE A 125 -1.67 -3.23 4.77
CA ILE A 125 -1.94 -1.80 4.56
C ILE A 125 -1.48 -1.05 5.81
N SER A 126 -0.73 0.02 5.63
CA SER A 126 -0.28 0.90 6.72
C SER A 126 -0.78 2.32 6.50
N ILE A 127 -1.32 2.89 7.58
CA ILE A 127 -1.65 4.31 7.69
C ILE A 127 -0.84 4.98 8.81
N LEU A 128 0.29 4.37 9.19
CA LEU A 128 1.27 4.94 10.13
C LEU A 128 1.84 6.26 9.62
N ASP A 129 2.01 6.37 8.31
CA ASP A 129 2.42 7.59 7.60
C ASP A 129 1.21 8.45 7.22
N GLY A 130 0.02 8.16 7.75
CA GLY A 130 -1.22 8.82 7.43
C GLY A 130 -1.93 8.19 6.25
N TYR A 131 -2.91 8.90 5.72
CA TYR A 131 -3.87 8.39 4.75
C TYR A 131 -4.12 9.44 3.67
N ASN A 132 -4.26 9.00 2.43
CA ASN A 132 -4.69 9.87 1.32
C ASN A 132 -5.73 9.18 0.41
N ILE A 133 -5.55 7.89 0.14
CA ILE A 133 -6.37 7.11 -0.80
C ILE A 133 -6.79 5.78 -0.18
N PRO A 134 -8.03 5.29 -0.41
CA PRO A 134 -8.42 3.95 0.02
C PRO A 134 -7.64 2.89 -0.78
N MET A 135 -7.25 1.81 -0.11
CA MET A 135 -6.36 0.81 -0.70
C MET A 135 -6.66 -0.61 -0.21
N GLU A 136 -6.47 -1.60 -1.07
CA GLU A 136 -6.54 -3.03 -0.77
C GLU A 136 -5.37 -3.79 -1.42
N VAL A 137 -4.86 -4.79 -0.72
CA VAL A 137 -3.92 -5.79 -1.26
C VAL A 137 -4.64 -7.14 -1.35
N VAL A 138 -4.59 -7.74 -2.54
CA VAL A 138 -5.22 -9.03 -2.86
C VAL A 138 -4.15 -10.01 -3.35
N PRO A 139 -3.81 -11.07 -2.59
CA PRO A 139 -2.95 -12.15 -3.08
C PRO A 139 -3.66 -12.97 -4.17
N SER A 140 -2.94 -13.36 -5.24
CA SER A 140 -3.56 -14.00 -6.41
C SER A 140 -3.98 -15.45 -6.19
N THR A 141 -3.39 -16.15 -5.22
CA THR A 141 -3.63 -17.59 -5.01
C THR A 141 -4.98 -17.94 -4.38
N GLY A 142 -5.77 -16.96 -3.91
CA GLY A 142 -7.05 -17.17 -3.22
C GLY A 142 -6.97 -17.94 -1.88
N LYS A 143 -5.77 -18.43 -1.51
CA LYS A 143 -5.49 -19.16 -0.27
C LYS A 143 -5.08 -18.25 0.88
N CYS A 144 -4.81 -16.98 0.58
CA CYS A 144 -4.29 -16.00 1.52
C CYS A 144 -5.30 -14.84 1.64
N ASN A 145 -5.36 -14.25 2.83
CA ASN A 145 -6.34 -13.22 3.13
C ASN A 145 -5.99 -11.88 2.48
N ASN A 146 -7.00 -11.14 2.06
CA ASN A 146 -6.82 -9.74 1.66
C ASN A 146 -6.60 -8.85 2.90
N THR A 147 -5.97 -7.70 2.68
CA THR A 147 -5.86 -6.63 3.69
C THR A 147 -6.23 -5.30 3.06
N SER A 148 -6.97 -4.46 3.80
CA SER A 148 -7.55 -3.26 3.23
C SER A 148 -7.72 -2.12 4.25
N CYS A 149 -7.65 -0.90 3.74
CA CYS A 149 -8.23 0.31 4.33
C CYS A 149 -9.19 0.88 3.29
N PRO A 150 -10.43 0.34 3.21
CA PRO A 150 -11.31 0.63 2.09
C PRO A 150 -12.15 1.89 2.33
N VAL A 151 -12.26 2.38 3.55
CA VAL A 151 -13.13 3.51 3.85
C VAL A 151 -12.45 4.83 3.50
N ASP A 152 -13.19 5.82 2.98
CA ASP A 152 -12.67 7.17 2.79
C ASP A 152 -12.46 7.89 4.13
N LEU A 153 -11.26 7.71 4.71
CA LEU A 153 -10.86 8.32 5.97
C LEU A 153 -10.77 9.85 5.90
N ASN A 154 -10.67 10.46 4.71
CA ASN A 154 -10.65 11.92 4.58
C ASN A 154 -11.97 12.55 5.06
N THR A 155 -13.11 11.86 4.87
CA THR A 155 -14.44 12.34 5.28
C THR A 155 -14.60 12.51 6.79
N GLY A 156 -13.96 11.65 7.57
CA GLY A 156 -14.01 11.65 9.04
C GLY A 156 -12.66 11.96 9.69
N CYS A 157 -11.73 12.56 8.95
CA CYS A 157 -10.42 12.92 9.47
C CYS A 157 -10.57 13.94 10.62
N PRO A 158 -9.95 13.71 11.80
CA PRO A 158 -9.97 14.67 12.89
C PRO A 158 -9.45 16.04 12.47
N THR A 159 -10.07 17.13 12.95
CA THR A 159 -9.80 18.51 12.47
C THR A 159 -8.32 18.88 12.47
N LYS A 160 -7.57 18.51 13.52
CA LYS A 160 -6.13 18.83 13.64
C LYS A 160 -5.23 18.02 12.70
N LEU A 161 -5.75 16.94 12.10
CA LEU A 161 -5.02 16.02 11.25
C LEU A 161 -5.34 16.22 9.76
N LYS A 162 -6.31 17.06 9.42
CA LYS A 162 -6.71 17.33 8.03
C LYS A 162 -5.58 17.99 7.25
N VAL A 163 -5.37 17.52 6.03
CA VAL A 163 -4.65 18.24 4.98
C VAL A 163 -5.69 18.70 3.97
N THR A 164 -5.72 20.01 3.68
CA THR A 164 -6.72 20.61 2.80
C THR A 164 -6.10 21.21 1.55
N GLN A 165 -6.78 21.05 0.43
CA GLN A 165 -6.49 21.73 -0.83
C GLN A 165 -7.79 22.36 -1.32
N ASN A 166 -7.80 23.68 -1.54
CA ASN A 166 -8.99 24.43 -2.00
C ASN A 166 -10.26 24.13 -1.18
N GLY A 167 -10.13 24.06 0.15
CA GLY A 167 -11.24 23.78 1.07
C GLY A 167 -11.68 22.31 1.16
N THR A 168 -11.10 21.41 0.35
CA THR A 168 -11.39 19.96 0.39
C THR A 168 -10.34 19.24 1.21
N VAL A 169 -10.74 18.28 2.05
CA VAL A 169 -9.78 17.40 2.75
C VAL A 169 -9.26 16.36 1.76
N VAL A 170 -7.96 16.39 1.50
CA VAL A 170 -7.30 15.54 0.47
C VAL A 170 -6.41 14.45 1.07
N ALA A 171 -6.06 14.60 2.34
CA ALA A 171 -5.34 13.60 3.12
C ALA A 171 -5.61 13.79 4.61
N CYS A 172 -5.33 12.75 5.38
CA CYS A 172 -5.37 12.75 6.83
C CYS A 172 -3.98 12.36 7.37
N LYS A 173 -3.38 13.24 8.15
CA LYS A 173 -2.15 12.94 8.90
C LYS A 173 -2.39 11.75 9.83
N SER A 174 -1.35 10.95 10.07
CA SER A 174 -1.43 9.92 11.10
C SER A 174 -1.64 10.54 12.46
N SER A 175 -2.09 9.72 13.40
CA SER A 175 -2.33 10.18 14.75
C SER A 175 -0.99 10.51 15.42
N CYS A 176 0.09 9.77 15.10
CA CYS A 176 1.46 10.05 15.52
C CYS A 176 2.11 11.32 14.90
N TRP A 177 1.39 12.17 14.15
CA TRP A 177 1.98 13.33 13.47
C TRP A 177 2.68 14.32 14.42
N GLY A 178 4.01 14.20 14.54
CA GLY A 178 4.87 15.00 15.42
C GLY A 178 5.09 14.44 16.83
N ASN A 179 4.30 13.47 17.31
CA ASN A 179 4.51 12.80 18.60
C ASN A 179 3.95 11.37 18.59
N CYS A 180 4.83 10.38 18.66
CA CYS A 180 4.51 8.95 18.54
C CYS A 180 4.21 8.25 19.87
N ASN A 181 3.98 9.00 20.97
CA ASN A 181 3.63 8.43 22.27
C ASN A 181 2.14 8.04 22.38
N GLU A 182 1.40 8.08 21.27
CA GLU A 182 0.00 7.71 21.27
C GLU A 182 -0.20 6.24 21.60
N THR A 183 -1.24 5.99 22.38
CA THR A 183 -1.63 4.64 22.79
C THR A 183 -2.92 4.25 22.10
N SER A 184 -3.30 2.97 22.19
CA SER A 184 -4.61 2.52 21.72
C SER A 184 -5.80 3.19 22.44
N ALA A 185 -5.57 3.94 23.51
CA ALA A 185 -6.60 4.73 24.19
C ALA A 185 -6.90 6.07 23.49
N ASP A 186 -6.00 6.57 22.64
CA ASP A 186 -6.16 7.84 21.93
C ASP A 186 -7.41 7.83 21.02
N VAL A 187 -8.14 8.95 21.00
CA VAL A 187 -9.39 9.07 20.24
C VAL A 187 -9.15 9.01 18.73
N ASN A 188 -8.07 9.60 18.22
CA ASN A 188 -7.72 9.57 16.81
C ASN A 188 -7.33 8.15 16.39
N VAL A 189 -6.54 7.46 17.21
CA VAL A 189 -6.20 6.04 17.00
C VAL A 189 -7.46 5.18 16.95
N LYS A 190 -8.43 5.41 17.84
CA LYS A 190 -9.72 4.68 17.82
C LYS A 190 -10.54 4.96 16.56
N ILE A 191 -10.57 6.20 16.09
CA ILE A 191 -11.22 6.56 14.82
C ILE A 191 -10.57 5.79 13.67
N PHE A 192 -9.24 5.79 13.60
CA PHE A 192 -8.49 5.12 12.55
C PHE A 192 -8.64 3.59 12.59
N LYS A 193 -8.62 2.99 13.80
CA LYS A 193 -8.87 1.55 13.98
C LYS A 193 -10.29 1.15 13.59
N THR A 194 -11.26 2.05 13.77
CA THR A 194 -12.65 1.82 13.36
C THR A 194 -12.80 1.95 11.85
N ALA A 195 -12.14 2.95 11.24
CA ALA A 195 -12.12 3.16 9.80
C ALA A 195 -11.47 2.00 9.04
N CYS A 196 -10.30 1.56 9.52
CA CYS A 196 -9.43 0.62 8.85
C CYS A 196 -8.92 -0.45 9.83
N PRO A 197 -9.78 -1.40 10.25
CA PRO A 197 -9.45 -2.36 11.31
C PRO A 197 -8.35 -3.38 10.94
N GLN A 198 -8.08 -3.53 9.64
CA GLN A 198 -7.01 -4.37 9.10
C GLN A 198 -5.70 -3.61 8.88
N ALA A 199 -5.72 -2.27 8.94
CA ALA A 199 -4.54 -1.46 8.69
C ALA A 199 -3.66 -1.35 9.93
N TYR A 200 -2.36 -1.23 9.68
CA TYR A 200 -1.36 -0.90 10.66
C TYR A 200 -1.42 0.60 10.98
N ILE A 201 -1.70 0.94 12.24
CA ILE A 201 -1.93 2.33 12.70
C ILE A 201 -0.87 2.76 13.71
N LEU A 202 -0.48 1.84 14.60
CA LEU A 202 0.58 2.04 15.60
C LEU A 202 1.74 1.08 15.37
N THR A 203 2.94 1.45 15.82
CA THR A 203 4.16 0.63 15.72
C THR A 203 4.10 -0.70 16.46
N ASN A 204 3.15 -0.88 17.37
CA ASN A 204 2.91 -2.12 18.10
C ASN A 204 1.70 -2.92 17.59
N ASP A 205 1.06 -2.49 16.50
CA ASP A 205 -0.02 -3.27 15.90
C ASP A 205 0.55 -4.56 15.27
N VAL A 206 -0.11 -5.68 15.50
CA VAL A 206 0.21 -6.96 14.85
C VAL A 206 -0.84 -7.21 13.77
N LYS A 207 -0.68 -6.53 12.62
CA LYS A 207 -1.65 -6.52 11.51
C LYS A 207 -1.08 -7.01 10.18
N THR A 208 0.01 -7.77 10.27
CA THR A 208 0.70 -8.33 9.12
C THR A 208 0.09 -9.67 8.72
N PHE A 209 -0.20 -9.82 7.43
CA PHE A 209 -0.63 -11.07 6.82
C PHE A 209 0.57 -11.77 6.20
N SER A 210 0.54 -13.10 6.14
CA SER A 210 1.54 -13.86 5.41
C SER A 210 0.93 -14.75 4.34
N CYS A 211 1.71 -15.07 3.32
CA CYS A 211 1.34 -15.97 2.23
C CYS A 211 2.57 -16.71 1.73
N SER A 212 2.38 -17.92 1.18
CA SER A 212 3.40 -18.50 0.31
C SER A 212 3.60 -17.59 -0.90
N HIS A 213 4.81 -17.56 -1.45
CA HIS A 213 5.18 -16.66 -2.54
C HIS A 213 4.13 -16.63 -3.67
N THR A 214 3.69 -15.43 -4.04
CA THR A 214 2.59 -15.23 -5.00
C THR A 214 2.65 -13.88 -5.69
N ASP A 215 1.82 -13.71 -6.73
CA ASP A 215 1.53 -12.43 -7.34
C ASP A 215 0.47 -11.68 -6.54
N TYR A 216 0.49 -10.35 -6.62
CA TYR A 216 -0.40 -9.50 -5.83
C TYR A 216 -1.16 -8.51 -6.70
N GLN A 217 -2.34 -8.10 -6.25
CA GLN A 217 -2.99 -6.89 -6.74
C GLN A 217 -2.93 -5.81 -5.67
N VAL A 218 -2.64 -4.58 -6.07
CA VAL A 218 -2.80 -3.38 -5.24
C VAL A 218 -3.89 -2.55 -5.87
N VAL A 219 -5.02 -2.41 -5.18
CA VAL A 219 -6.23 -1.78 -5.69
C VAL A 219 -6.45 -0.45 -4.99
N PHE A 220 -6.44 0.64 -5.74
CA PHE A 220 -6.88 1.96 -5.27
C PHE A 220 -8.39 2.09 -5.38
N CYS A 221 -9.04 2.62 -4.34
CA CYS A 221 -10.50 2.72 -4.22
C CYS A 221 -11.22 1.38 -4.47
N PRO A 222 -10.95 0.31 -3.68
CA PRO A 222 -11.64 -0.98 -3.81
C PRO A 222 -13.17 -0.83 -3.71
N ALA A 223 -13.98 -1.86 -4.02
CA ALA A 223 -15.45 -1.71 -4.08
C ALA A 223 -16.10 -1.30 -2.73
N SER A 224 -15.46 -1.58 -1.61
CA SER A 224 -15.82 -1.08 -0.27
C SER A 224 -15.36 0.38 0.00
N GLY A 225 -14.63 0.95 -0.97
CA GLY A 225 -14.09 2.31 -1.19
C GLY A 225 -15.06 3.47 -1.00
N ASN A 226 -16.31 3.22 -1.38
CA ASN A 226 -17.36 4.23 -1.45
C ASN A 226 -18.20 4.31 -0.17
N VAL A 227 -17.86 3.52 0.86
CA VAL A 227 -18.53 3.60 2.15
C VAL A 227 -17.92 4.76 2.93
N ARG A 228 -18.65 5.86 3.08
CA ARG A 228 -18.25 7.00 3.93
C ARG A 228 -18.08 6.55 5.38
N LEU A 229 -17.15 7.16 6.11
CA LEU A 229 -16.94 6.85 7.53
C LEU A 229 -18.21 6.97 8.36
N GLU A 230 -19.06 7.95 8.05
CA GLU A 230 -20.35 8.14 8.71
C GLU A 230 -21.24 6.90 8.60
N ASN A 231 -21.30 6.27 7.42
CA ASN A 231 -22.09 5.05 7.20
C ASN A 231 -21.52 3.86 7.97
N THR A 232 -20.20 3.78 8.08
CA THR A 232 -19.50 2.76 8.87
C THR A 232 -19.75 2.96 10.37
N LEU A 233 -19.64 4.18 10.87
CA LEU A 233 -19.90 4.53 12.28
C LEU A 233 -21.36 4.28 12.64
N ILE A 234 -22.31 4.64 11.79
CA ILE A 234 -23.74 4.33 11.97
C ILE A 234 -23.95 2.81 12.03
N SER A 235 -23.36 2.04 11.11
CA SER A 235 -23.43 0.57 11.13
C SER A 235 -22.86 -0.03 12.41
N PHE A 236 -21.74 0.50 12.92
CA PHE A 236 -21.16 0.07 14.18
C PHE A 236 -22.03 0.44 15.39
N THR A 237 -22.60 1.64 15.42
CA THR A 237 -23.53 2.06 16.48
C THR A 237 -24.78 1.18 16.50
N LEU A 238 -25.41 0.96 15.34
CA LEU A 238 -26.56 0.06 15.20
C LEU A 238 -26.23 -1.37 15.62
N LYS A 239 -25.06 -1.91 15.23
CA LYS A 239 -24.62 -3.24 15.69
C LYS A 239 -24.41 -3.30 17.21
N LYS A 240 -23.90 -2.24 17.82
CA LYS A 240 -23.76 -2.12 19.28
C LYS A 240 -25.11 -2.08 19.98
N GLU A 241 -26.05 -1.29 19.47
CA GLU A 241 -27.41 -1.21 19.99
C GLU A 241 -28.14 -2.55 19.86
N ILE A 242 -28.08 -3.21 18.69
CA ILE A 242 -28.66 -4.55 18.50
C ILE A 242 -28.05 -5.57 19.47
N LYS A 243 -26.73 -5.52 19.70
CA LYS A 243 -26.07 -6.41 20.68
C LYS A 243 -26.51 -6.10 22.11
N TYR A 244 -26.66 -4.82 22.45
CA TYR A 244 -27.17 -4.38 23.75
C TYR A 244 -28.60 -4.89 23.97
N PHE A 245 -29.49 -4.72 22.99
CA PHE A 245 -30.86 -5.24 23.06
C PHE A 245 -30.91 -6.77 23.16
N LYS A 246 -30.11 -7.49 22.38
CA LYS A 246 -30.04 -8.97 22.47
C LYS A 246 -29.56 -9.48 23.85
N ASN A 247 -28.77 -8.69 24.57
CA ASN A 247 -28.31 -9.03 25.92
C ASN A 247 -29.29 -8.63 27.03
N GLN A 248 -30.31 -7.82 26.74
CA GLN A 248 -31.38 -7.45 27.69
C GLN A 248 -32.58 -8.40 27.62
N PHE A 249 -32.69 -9.18 26.54
CA PHE A 249 -33.81 -10.10 26.29
C PHE A 249 -33.40 -11.59 26.21
N ASN A 250 -32.20 -11.92 26.68
CA ASN A 250 -31.72 -13.27 26.98
C ASN A 250 -31.29 -13.32 28.45
#